data_AF-A0A8J1XLZ3-F1
#
_entry.id   AF-A0A8J1XLZ3-F1
#
_cell.length_a   1.000
_cell.length_b   1.000
_cell.length_c   1.000
_cell.angle_alpha   90.00
_cell.angle_beta   90.00
_cell.angle_gamma   90.00
#
_symmetry.space_group_name_H-M   'P 1'
#
loop_
_entity.id
_entity.type
_entity.pdbx_description
1 polymer ?
#
loop_
_entity_poly.entity_id
_entity_poly.type
_entity_poly.pdbx_seq_one_letter_code
_entity_poly.pdbx_strand_id
1 'polypeptide(L)'
;MFICFTKHPEIDQTMAHPIKAYPAQAPIRKFKVSWKVDRPWLQYDPPMNVMKCTYCIKFEAQIKKLLKTKRFIKGCKTMKLESLQCHEKSKAHKSAEQMQIKLLSEIQ
;
A
#
# COMPACT_ATOMS: atom_id res chain seq x y z
N MET A 1 19.95 0.03 0.91
CA MET A 1 18.87 0.59 1.77
C MET A 1 17.93 1.38 0.86
N PHE A 2 16.74 0.87 0.52
CA PHE A 2 15.90 1.48 -0.52
C PHE A 2 15.10 2.66 0.03
N ILE A 3 15.70 3.84 -0.06
CA ILE A 3 15.09 5.15 0.17
C ILE A 3 14.53 5.66 -1.16
N CYS A 4 13.21 5.75 -1.27
CA CYS A 4 12.54 6.45 -2.36
C CYS A 4 12.22 7.86 -1.86
N PHE A 5 13.23 8.74 -1.91
CA PHE A 5 13.05 10.18 -1.77
C PHE A 5 13.14 10.79 -3.16
N THR A 6 12.00 11.22 -3.69
CA THR A 6 11.95 12.14 -4.82
C THR A 6 12.42 13.50 -4.35
N LYS A 7 13.69 13.83 -4.62
CA LYS A 7 14.16 15.22 -4.65
C LYS A 7 13.61 15.89 -5.92
N HIS A 8 13.11 17.11 -5.76
CA HIS A 8 12.89 18.11 -6.81
C HIS A 8 13.44 19.43 -6.24
N PRO A 9 13.73 20.47 -7.06
CA PRO A 9 14.48 20.45 -8.31
C PRO A 9 15.59 21.54 -8.27
N GLU A 10 16.71 21.34 -8.97
CA GLU A 10 17.59 22.45 -9.36
C GLU A 10 17.82 22.40 -10.86
N ILE A 11 17.66 23.57 -11.46
CA ILE A 11 17.69 23.91 -12.88
C ILE A 11 19.16 24.08 -13.27
N ASP A 12 19.65 23.40 -14.31
CA ASP A 12 20.50 24.06 -15.31
C ASP A 12 20.74 23.21 -16.59
N GLN A 13 20.82 23.93 -17.71
CA GLN A 13 21.56 23.64 -18.95
C GLN A 13 21.18 22.45 -19.88
N THR A 14 20.48 22.82 -20.96
CA THR A 14 20.75 22.53 -22.38
C THR A 14 21.60 21.31 -22.75
N MET A 15 20.96 20.17 -23.05
CA MET A 15 21.49 19.18 -24.01
C MET A 15 20.31 18.46 -24.70
N ALA A 16 20.19 18.64 -26.01
CA ALA A 16 19.20 17.98 -26.86
C ALA A 16 19.44 16.45 -26.87
N HIS A 17 18.72 15.73 -26.01
CA HIS A 17 18.63 14.28 -26.04
C HIS A 17 17.41 13.87 -26.87
N PRO A 18 17.47 12.77 -27.65
CA PRO A 18 16.33 12.29 -28.41
C PRO A 18 15.17 12.01 -27.45
N ILE A 19 14.06 12.73 -27.65
CA ILE A 19 12.82 12.53 -26.89
C ILE A 19 12.34 11.11 -27.23
N LYS A 20 12.72 10.13 -26.40
CA LYS A 20 12.08 8.81 -26.44
C LYS A 20 10.60 9.08 -26.20
N ALA A 21 9.77 8.76 -27.20
CA ALA A 21 8.33 8.83 -27.09
C ALA A 21 7.90 7.95 -25.90
N TYR A 22 7.67 8.57 -24.74
CA TYR A 22 7.05 7.89 -23.62
C TYR A 22 5.66 7.49 -24.09
N PRO A 23 5.29 6.20 -24.01
CA PRO A 23 3.97 5.78 -24.42
C PRO A 23 2.93 6.59 -23.64
N ALA A 24 2.07 7.28 -24.37
CA ALA A 24 0.96 8.01 -23.80
C ALA A 24 0.12 7.03 -22.99
N GLN A 25 0.06 7.24 -21.67
CA GLN A 25 -0.70 6.47 -20.69
C GLN A 25 -0.12 5.06 -20.43
N ALA A 26 0.70 4.95 -19.38
CA ALA A 26 0.98 3.66 -18.78
C ALA A 26 -0.36 3.00 -18.37
N PRO A 27 -0.61 1.72 -18.73
CA PRO A 27 -1.88 1.07 -18.44
C PRO A 27 -2.16 1.09 -16.93
N ILE A 28 -3.36 1.55 -16.58
CA ILE A 28 -3.85 1.56 -15.20
C ILE A 28 -3.86 0.11 -14.71
N ARG A 29 -3.00 -0.20 -13.75
CA ARG A 29 -2.92 -1.54 -13.16
C ARG A 29 -4.24 -1.83 -12.45
N LYS A 30 -4.89 -2.93 -12.83
CA LYS A 30 -6.16 -3.40 -12.23
C LYS A 30 -5.88 -4.19 -10.95
N PHE A 31 -6.76 -4.04 -9.97
CA PHE A 31 -6.78 -4.91 -8.80
C PHE A 31 -7.05 -6.36 -9.23
N LYS A 32 -6.27 -7.31 -8.71
CA LYS A 32 -6.53 -8.74 -8.95
C LYS A 32 -7.28 -9.33 -7.77
N VAL A 33 -8.45 -9.94 -8.04
CA VAL A 33 -9.28 -10.58 -7.02
C VAL A 33 -8.54 -11.71 -6.32
N SER A 34 -7.64 -12.41 -7.02
CA SER A 34 -6.78 -13.45 -6.44
C SER A 34 -5.93 -12.97 -5.27
N TRP A 35 -5.67 -11.66 -5.14
CA TRP A 35 -4.94 -11.13 -4.00
C TRP A 35 -5.69 -11.24 -2.67
N LYS A 36 -7.03 -11.41 -2.69
CA LYS A 36 -7.87 -11.57 -1.50
C LYS A 36 -7.85 -12.98 -0.92
N VAL A 37 -7.49 -14.00 -1.70
CA VAL A 37 -7.61 -15.43 -1.30
C VAL A 37 -6.82 -15.72 -0.02
N ASP A 38 -5.58 -15.23 0.06
CA ASP A 38 -4.72 -15.40 1.25
C ASP A 38 -4.69 -14.17 2.16
N ARG A 39 -5.53 -13.16 1.88
CA ARG A 39 -5.50 -11.86 2.57
C ARG A 39 -6.91 -11.44 2.96
N PRO A 40 -7.50 -12.07 4.00
CA PRO A 40 -8.83 -11.71 4.49
C PRO A 40 -8.91 -10.26 4.99
N TRP A 41 -7.77 -9.65 5.32
CA TRP A 41 -7.65 -8.24 5.69
C TRP A 41 -7.70 -7.26 4.52
N LEU A 42 -7.58 -7.73 3.27
CA LEU A 42 -7.46 -6.88 2.09
C LEU A 42 -8.84 -6.53 1.52
N GLN A 43 -9.25 -5.28 1.70
CA GLN A 43 -10.43 -4.72 1.06
C GLN A 43 -10.02 -3.93 -0.20
N TYR A 44 -10.79 -4.10 -1.27
CA TYR A 44 -10.68 -3.27 -2.46
C TYR A 44 -11.98 -2.48 -2.64
N ASP A 45 -11.84 -1.20 -2.93
CA ASP A 45 -12.90 -0.23 -3.13
C ASP A 45 -12.88 0.19 -4.62
N PRO A 46 -13.74 -0.42 -5.46
CA PRO A 46 -13.75 -0.18 -6.90
C PRO A 46 -14.05 1.28 -7.29
N PRO A 47 -15.02 1.98 -6.66
CA PRO A 47 -15.32 3.38 -7.00
C PRO A 47 -14.11 4.30 -6.87
N MET A 48 -13.31 4.13 -5.82
CA MET A 48 -12.12 4.96 -5.58
C MET A 48 -10.83 4.37 -6.15
N ASN A 49 -10.88 3.12 -6.65
CA ASN A 49 -9.72 2.32 -7.02
C ASN A 49 -8.63 2.35 -5.94
N VAL A 50 -9.00 1.98 -4.72
CA VAL A 50 -8.07 1.92 -3.57
C VAL A 50 -8.12 0.57 -2.87
N MET A 51 -6.95 0.14 -2.40
CA MET A 51 -6.82 -0.99 -1.49
C MET A 51 -6.70 -0.50 -0.05
N LYS A 52 -7.42 -1.15 0.85
CA LYS A 52 -7.47 -0.84 2.27
C LYS A 52 -7.20 -2.11 3.08
N CYS A 53 -6.54 -1.96 4.22
CA CYS A 53 -6.33 -3.04 5.17
C CYS A 53 -7.30 -2.90 6.33
N THR A 54 -8.26 -3.81 6.44
CA THR A 54 -9.33 -3.74 7.46
C THR A 54 -8.76 -3.86 8.87
N TYR A 55 -7.74 -4.69 9.07
CA TYR A 55 -7.09 -4.88 10.38
C TYR A 55 -6.39 -3.59 10.81
N CYS A 56 -5.59 -2.98 9.92
CA CYS A 56 -4.90 -1.73 10.22
C CYS A 56 -5.84 -0.54 10.41
N ILE A 57 -7.01 -0.54 9.75
CA ILE A 57 -8.06 0.47 9.99
C ILE A 57 -8.67 0.28 11.38
N LYS A 58 -9.03 -0.96 11.73
CA LYS A 58 -9.67 -1.29 13.01
C LYS A 58 -8.77 -1.00 14.22
N PHE A 59 -7.47 -1.28 14.11
CA PHE A 59 -6.50 -1.10 15.20
C PHE A 59 -5.58 0.12 14.99
N GLU A 60 -5.99 1.12 14.19
CA GLU A 60 -5.14 2.27 13.85
C GLU A 60 -4.58 2.96 15.10
N ALA A 61 -5.40 3.17 16.13
CA ALA A 61 -5.01 3.86 17.34
C ALA A 61 -3.87 3.13 18.08
N GLN A 62 -3.92 1.80 18.12
CA GLN A 62 -3.00 0.92 18.82
C GLN A 62 -1.67 0.80 18.06
N ILE A 63 -1.74 0.70 16.73
CA ILE A 63 -0.55 0.57 15.87
C ILE A 63 0.03 1.92 15.42
N LYS A 64 -0.54 3.05 15.87
CA LYS A 64 -0.15 4.41 15.43
C LYS A 64 1.36 4.66 15.53
N LYS A 65 2.00 4.15 16.58
CA LYS A 65 3.46 4.27 16.81
C LYS A 65 4.30 3.39 15.87
N LEU A 66 3.71 2.33 15.31
CA LEU A 66 4.37 1.37 14.42
C LEU A 66 4.15 1.71 12.93
N LEU A 67 3.15 2.54 12.63
CA LEU A 67 2.80 2.93 11.27
C LEU A 67 3.87 3.84 10.66
N LYS A 68 4.62 3.30 9.71
CA LYS A 68 5.52 4.10 8.86
C LYS A 68 4.74 4.93 7.83
N THR A 69 3.62 4.41 7.32
CA THR A 69 2.78 5.11 6.33
C THR A 69 1.31 4.77 6.55
N LYS A 70 0.41 5.72 6.31
CA LYS A 70 -1.05 5.51 6.40
C LYS A 70 -1.69 5.12 5.06
N ARG A 71 -0.90 4.63 4.10
CA ARG A 71 -1.38 4.35 2.72
C ARG A 71 -2.52 3.33 2.69
N PHE A 72 -2.39 2.23 3.44
CA PHE A 72 -3.41 1.19 3.49
C PHE A 72 -4.59 1.50 4.43
N ILE A 73 -4.50 2.56 5.22
CA ILE A 73 -5.61 3.04 6.07
C ILE A 73 -6.45 4.04 5.27
N LYS A 74 -5.80 5.03 4.65
CA LYS A 74 -6.47 6.05 3.82
C LYS A 74 -6.94 5.52 2.46
N GLY A 75 -6.27 4.49 1.92
CA GLY A 75 -6.54 3.92 0.61
C GLY A 75 -5.33 4.00 -0.31
N CYS A 76 -4.74 2.83 -0.61
CA CYS A 76 -3.54 2.71 -1.42
C CYS A 76 -3.93 2.56 -2.90
N LYS A 77 -3.46 3.48 -3.76
CA LYS A 77 -3.75 3.51 -5.21
C LYS A 77 -2.74 2.77 -6.09
N THR A 78 -1.66 2.22 -5.52
CA THR A 78 -0.54 1.72 -6.33
C THR A 78 -0.83 0.42 -7.07
N MET A 79 -1.92 -0.30 -6.75
CA MET A 79 -2.35 -1.57 -7.38
C MET A 79 -1.17 -2.50 -7.74
N LYS A 80 -0.24 -2.66 -6.80
CA LYS A 80 0.97 -3.47 -6.92
C LYS A 80 0.96 -4.55 -5.84
N LEU A 81 1.14 -5.80 -6.25
CA LEU A 81 1.28 -6.92 -5.31
C LEU A 81 2.46 -6.71 -4.36
N GLU A 82 3.58 -6.17 -4.86
CA GLU A 82 4.74 -5.83 -4.04
C GLU A 82 4.37 -4.85 -2.91
N SER A 83 3.49 -3.88 -3.17
CA SER A 83 3.00 -2.97 -2.12
C SER A 83 2.23 -3.72 -1.04
N LEU A 84 1.44 -4.74 -1.40
CA LEU A 84 0.74 -5.60 -0.45
C LEU A 84 1.72 -6.46 0.35
N GLN A 85 2.68 -7.10 -0.30
CA GLN A 85 3.68 -7.95 0.35
C GLN A 85 4.56 -7.17 1.33
N CYS A 86 4.97 -5.96 0.96
CA CYS A 86 5.71 -5.07 1.86
C CYS A 86 4.85 -4.62 3.04
N HIS A 87 3.54 -4.41 2.84
CA HIS A 87 2.61 -4.07 3.91
C HIS A 87 2.40 -5.23 4.89
N GLU A 88 2.16 -6.43 4.37
CA GLU A 88 1.98 -7.68 5.11
C GLU A 88 3.17 -7.96 6.04
N LYS A 89 4.39 -7.69 5.58
CA LYS A 89 5.61 -7.86 6.39
C LYS A 89 5.85 -6.74 7.42
N SER A 90 5.07 -5.67 7.40
CA SER A 90 5.31 -4.51 8.27
C SER A 90 4.96 -4.80 9.74
N LYS A 91 5.71 -4.20 10.67
CA LYS A 91 5.47 -4.36 12.12
C LYS A 91 4.05 -3.97 12.50
N ALA A 92 3.54 -2.86 11.95
CA ALA A 92 2.19 -2.38 12.22
C ALA A 92 1.12 -3.39 11.79
N HIS A 93 1.28 -4.00 10.60
CA HIS A 93 0.34 -5.00 10.12
C HIS A 93 0.35 -6.25 11.00
N LYS A 94 1.53 -6.80 11.30
CA LYS A 94 1.67 -7.97 12.16
C LYS A 94 1.04 -7.77 13.54
N SER A 95 1.25 -6.60 14.16
CA SER A 95 0.62 -6.29 15.44
C SER A 95 -0.91 -6.19 15.32
N ALA A 96 -1.44 -5.58 14.25
CA ALA A 96 -2.89 -5.52 14.03
C ALA A 96 -3.50 -6.91 13.76
N GLU A 97 -2.80 -7.76 13.02
CA GLU A 97 -3.19 -9.15 12.76
C GLU A 97 -3.21 -9.97 14.06
N GLN A 98 -2.18 -9.86 14.89
CA GLN A 98 -2.15 -10.52 16.20
C GLN A 98 -3.31 -10.07 17.11
N MET A 99 -3.62 -8.77 17.12
CA MET A 99 -4.78 -8.25 17.87
C MET A 99 -6.10 -8.81 17.32
N GLN A 100 -6.24 -8.91 16.00
CA GLN A 100 -7.42 -9.50 15.38
C GLN A 100 -7.56 -10.99 15.72
N ILE A 101 -6.47 -11.76 15.68
CA ILE A 101 -6.47 -13.19 16.05
C ILE A 101 -6.86 -13.35 17.52
N LYS A 102 -6.26 -12.55 18.42
CA LYS A 102 -6.57 -12.58 19.85
C LYS A 102 -8.06 -12.28 20.11
N LEU A 103 -8.59 -11.26 19.44
CA LEU A 103 -10.01 -10.92 19.55
C LEU A 103 -10.92 -12.06 19.06
N LEU A 104 -10.52 -12.79 18.01
CA LEU A 104 -11.29 -13.94 17.53
C LEU A 104 -11.20 -15.14 18.46
N SER A 105 -10.06 -15.36 19.12
CA SER A 105 -9.89 -16.46 20.08
C SER A 105 -10.67 -16.28 21.38
N GLU A 106 -11.00 -15.05 21.76
CA GLU A 106 -11.73 -14.73 23.00
C GLU A 106 -13.26 -14.85 22.84
N ILE A 107 -13.75 -15.14 21.64
CA ILE A 107 -15.19 -15.32 21.35
C ILE A 107 -15.62 -16.80 21.47
N GLN A 108 -14.69 -17.72 21.75
CA GLN A 108 -14.96 -19.14 22.03
C GLN A 108 -15.00 -19.43 23.53
#